data_AF-A0A920H420-F1
#
_entry.id   AF-A0A920H420-F1
#
_cell.length_a   1.000
_cell.length_b   1.000
_cell.length_c   1.000
_cell.angle_alpha   90.00
_cell.angle_beta   90.00
_cell.angle_gamma   90.00
#
_symmetry.space_group_name_H-M   'P 1'
#
loop_
_entity.id
_entity.type
_entity.pdbx_description
1 polymer ?
#
loop_
_entity_poly.entity_id
_entity_poly.type
_entity_poly.pdbx_seq_one_letter_code
_entity_poly.pdbx_strand_id
1 'polypeptide(L)'
;MKSNRDVTHLPPSTIGANKRLGYIACVTPETVFEDNYDVSFLKEQKPHAALPQTNHDELSRQHFVRSFKEHIVEALHPGLKLAYENRGKPKFVAQHGREPATIQEVGEAMKPDQHYQAWSSLLRTSQEMMWS
;
A
#
# COMPACT_ATOMS: atom_id res chain seq x y z
N MET A 1 -25.89 45.41 7.77
CA MET A 1 -26.44 45.38 9.14
C MET A 1 -26.74 43.91 9.50
N LYS A 2 -26.01 43.34 10.48
CA LYS A 2 -26.16 41.99 11.12
C LYS A 2 -25.89 40.78 10.19
N SER A 3 -24.94 39.85 10.39
CA SER A 3 -24.52 38.99 11.53
C SER A 3 -25.64 38.09 12.09
N ASN A 4 -25.63 36.77 11.81
CA ASN A 4 -25.21 35.66 12.70
C ASN A 4 -25.79 34.27 12.28
N ARG A 5 -24.92 33.23 12.25
CA ARG A 5 -25.05 31.77 12.62
C ARG A 5 -26.24 30.94 12.08
N ASP A 6 -26.22 29.63 11.76
CA ASP A 6 -25.44 28.48 12.25
C ASP A 6 -25.56 27.25 11.28
N VAL A 7 -24.72 26.24 11.49
CA VAL A 7 -24.50 24.96 10.76
C VAL A 7 -25.71 24.03 10.55
N THR A 8 -25.76 23.28 9.42
CA THR A 8 -25.87 21.79 9.34
C THR A 8 -26.03 21.27 7.90
N HIS A 9 -25.38 20.12 7.62
CA HIS A 9 -25.53 19.21 6.47
C HIS A 9 -24.94 19.59 5.09
N LEU A 10 -23.69 19.18 4.85
CA LEU A 10 -23.20 18.86 3.50
C LEU A 10 -23.27 17.33 3.29
N PRO A 11 -23.79 16.82 2.16
CA PRO A 11 -23.93 15.39 1.90
C PRO A 11 -22.61 14.70 1.50
N PRO A 12 -22.49 13.37 1.70
CA PRO A 12 -21.24 12.62 1.58
C PRO A 12 -20.74 12.56 0.14
N SER A 13 -19.43 12.73 -0.02
CA SER A 13 -18.69 12.66 -1.27
C SER A 13 -18.89 11.31 -1.95
N THR A 14 -19.68 11.32 -3.03
CA THR A 14 -19.70 10.24 -4.01
C THR A 14 -18.49 10.43 -4.91
N ILE A 15 -17.35 9.82 -4.55
CA ILE A 15 -16.24 9.62 -5.48
C ILE A 15 -16.01 8.11 -5.57
N GLY A 16 -16.80 7.48 -6.44
CA GLY A 16 -16.43 6.21 -7.03
C GLY A 16 -15.21 6.42 -7.92
N ALA A 17 -14.02 6.30 -7.33
CA ALA A 17 -12.78 6.17 -8.08
C ALA A 17 -12.45 4.68 -8.18
N ASN A 18 -12.44 4.18 -9.42
CA ASN A 18 -12.03 2.85 -9.80
C ASN A 18 -10.57 2.60 -9.34
N LYS A 19 -10.39 1.90 -8.21
CA LYS A 19 -9.10 1.57 -7.58
C LYS A 19 -8.40 0.41 -8.30
N ARG A 20 -8.19 0.50 -9.61
CA ARG A 20 -7.40 -0.48 -10.37
C ARG A 20 -6.12 0.19 -10.82
N LEU A 21 -5.00 -0.35 -10.35
CA LEU A 21 -3.62 0.12 -10.54
C LEU A 21 -3.28 1.35 -9.70
N GLY A 22 -2.46 1.11 -8.67
CA GLY A 22 -1.95 2.12 -7.77
C GLY A 22 -1.24 3.24 -8.52
N TYR A 23 -1.80 4.44 -8.42
CA TYR A 23 -1.06 5.69 -8.36
C TYR A 23 -1.98 6.69 -7.65
N ILE A 24 -1.65 6.96 -6.40
CA ILE A 24 -2.54 7.62 -5.45
C ILE A 24 -2.29 9.13 -5.50
N ALA A 25 -3.23 9.87 -6.10
CA ALA A 25 -3.22 11.33 -6.07
C ALA A 25 -3.89 11.80 -4.77
N CYS A 26 -3.15 12.53 -3.93
CA CYS A 26 -3.51 13.02 -2.58
C CYS A 26 -3.64 11.96 -1.47
N VAL A 27 -2.51 11.45 -0.98
CA VAL A 27 -2.43 10.68 0.27
C VAL A 27 -2.04 11.62 1.40
N THR A 28 -2.95 11.89 2.32
CA THR A 28 -2.58 12.43 3.63
C THR A 28 -1.81 11.37 4.44
N PRO A 29 -0.87 11.73 5.33
CA PRO A 29 -0.08 10.79 6.13
C PRO A 29 -0.92 9.70 6.84
N GLU A 30 -2.14 10.03 7.24
CA GLU A 30 -3.08 9.09 7.89
C GLU A 30 -3.63 8.03 6.93
N THR A 31 -3.81 8.38 5.65
CA THR A 31 -4.35 7.48 4.62
C THR A 31 -3.28 6.61 3.96
N VAL A 32 -1.99 6.79 4.28
CA VAL A 32 -0.87 6.03 3.68
C VAL A 32 -1.00 4.53 3.91
N PHE A 33 -1.68 4.12 4.98
CA PHE A 33 -1.82 2.72 5.37
C PHE A 33 -3.26 2.21 5.35
N GLU A 34 -4.22 3.02 4.88
CA GLU A 34 -5.64 2.66 4.83
C GLU A 34 -6.03 2.15 3.45
N ASP A 35 -5.58 0.93 3.14
CA ASP A 35 -6.03 0.21 1.96
C ASP A 35 -6.72 -1.09 2.38
N ASN A 36 -7.97 -1.25 1.94
CA ASN A 36 -8.63 -2.55 1.89
C ASN A 36 -7.99 -3.34 0.76
N TYR A 37 -7.07 -4.23 1.11
CA TYR A 37 -6.35 -5.09 0.17
C TYR A 37 -7.28 -6.15 -0.39
N ASP A 38 -8.00 -5.79 -1.46
CA ASP A 38 -8.69 -6.77 -2.27
C ASP A 38 -7.66 -7.55 -3.11
N VAL A 39 -7.24 -8.70 -2.60
CA VAL A 39 -6.34 -9.64 -3.28
C VAL A 39 -6.98 -10.29 -4.52
N SER A 40 -8.26 -10.03 -4.82
CA SER A 40 -8.96 -10.58 -5.99
C SER A 40 -8.34 -10.19 -7.34
N PHE A 41 -7.49 -9.15 -7.37
CA PHE A 41 -6.68 -8.78 -8.53
C PHE A 41 -5.65 -9.85 -8.92
N LEU A 42 -5.20 -10.70 -7.98
CA LEU A 42 -4.25 -11.79 -8.25
C LEU A 42 -4.99 -13.01 -8.81
N LYS A 43 -5.73 -12.81 -9.91
CA LYS A 43 -6.44 -13.88 -10.61
C LYS A 43 -5.53 -14.54 -11.64
N GLU A 44 -5.66 -15.85 -11.78
CA GLU A 44 -4.91 -16.62 -12.75
C GLU A 44 -5.13 -16.13 -14.19
N GLN A 45 -4.04 -16.06 -14.95
CA GLN A 45 -4.08 -15.60 -16.34
C GLN A 45 -4.89 -16.59 -17.17
N LYS A 46 -5.95 -16.09 -17.81
CA LYS A 46 -6.74 -16.92 -18.70
C LYS A 46 -5.92 -17.27 -19.95
N PRO A 47 -6.01 -18.50 -20.46
CA PRO A 47 -5.34 -18.87 -21.69
C PRO A 47 -5.87 -18.03 -22.84
N HIS A 48 -4.97 -17.60 -23.72
CA HIS A 48 -5.29 -16.86 -24.94
C HIS A 48 -4.35 -17.31 -26.06
N ALA A 49 -4.84 -17.36 -27.30
CA ALA A 49 -4.07 -17.89 -28.43
C ALA A 49 -2.76 -17.12 -28.70
N ALA A 50 -2.72 -15.84 -28.34
CA ALA A 50 -1.52 -15.00 -28.47
C ALA A 50 -0.50 -15.17 -27.33
N LEU A 51 -0.83 -15.94 -26.28
CA LEU A 51 0.07 -16.17 -25.15
C LEU A 51 0.89 -17.45 -25.35
N PRO A 52 2.16 -17.47 -24.90
CA PRO A 52 2.95 -18.69 -24.89
C PRO A 52 2.30 -19.74 -23.98
N GLN A 53 2.41 -21.00 -24.38
CA GLN A 53 2.00 -22.12 -23.53
C GLN A 53 3.08 -22.34 -22.47
N THR A 54 2.67 -22.31 -21.20
CA THR A 54 3.58 -22.50 -20.08
C THR A 54 3.87 -23.98 -19.87
N ASN A 55 5.13 -24.34 -19.68
CA ASN A 55 5.47 -25.67 -19.17
C ASN A 55 5.19 -25.79 -17.65
N HIS A 56 5.34 -26.99 -17.09
CA HIS A 56 5.09 -27.25 -15.67
C HIS A 56 5.92 -26.36 -14.73
N ASP A 57 7.21 -26.18 -15.03
CA ASP A 57 8.14 -25.45 -14.17
C ASP A 57 7.90 -23.94 -14.24
N GLU A 58 7.57 -23.44 -15.43
CA GLU A 58 7.15 -22.05 -15.66
C GLU A 58 5.85 -21.72 -14.91
N LEU A 59 4.89 -22.65 -14.93
CA LEU A 59 3.63 -22.51 -14.19
C LEU A 59 3.88 -22.51 -12.67
N SER A 60 4.72 -23.44 -12.19
CA SER A 60 5.13 -23.51 -10.78
C SER A 60 5.79 -22.20 -10.30
N ARG A 61 6.71 -21.65 -11.11
CA ARG A 61 7.35 -20.35 -10.82
C ARG A 61 6.34 -19.21 -10.75
N GLN A 62 5.38 -19.15 -11.67
CA GLN A 62 4.32 -18.13 -11.67
C GLN A 62 3.44 -18.25 -10.41
N HIS A 63 3.03 -19.46 -10.04
CA HIS A 63 2.26 -19.68 -8.82
C HIS A 63 3.02 -19.29 -7.57
N PHE A 64 4.31 -19.59 -7.48
CA PHE A 64 5.14 -19.18 -6.36
C PHE A 64 5.22 -17.66 -6.22
N VAL A 65 5.52 -16.94 -7.31
CA VAL A 65 5.61 -15.47 -7.27
C VAL A 65 4.27 -14.85 -6.88
N ARG A 66 3.16 -15.43 -7.36
CA ARG A 66 1.82 -15.00 -6.96
C ARG A 66 1.56 -15.21 -5.47
N SER A 67 1.71 -16.43 -4.97
CA SER A 67 1.43 -16.74 -3.55
C SER A 67 2.38 -15.99 -2.60
N PHE A 68 3.61 -15.74 -3.03
CA PHE A 68 4.54 -14.91 -2.29
C PHE A 68 4.07 -13.44 -2.19
N LYS A 69 3.56 -12.86 -3.29
CA LYS A 69 2.97 -11.51 -3.26
C LYS A 69 1.69 -11.46 -2.41
N GLU A 70 0.84 -12.49 -2.47
CA GLU A 70 -0.33 -12.63 -1.60
C GLU A 70 0.10 -12.61 -0.12
N HIS A 71 1.10 -13.41 0.24
CA HIS A 71 1.63 -13.45 1.60
C HIS A 71 2.18 -12.10 2.09
N ILE A 72 2.92 -11.36 1.26
CA ILE A 72 3.43 -10.03 1.63
C ILE A 72 2.27 -9.08 1.95
N VAL A 73 1.23 -9.09 1.11
CA VAL A 73 0.06 -8.22 1.26
C VAL A 73 -0.77 -8.59 2.49
N GLU A 74 -1.05 -9.87 2.70
CA GLU A 74 -1.92 -10.31 3.79
C GLU A 74 -1.22 -10.28 5.15
N ALA A 75 0.05 -10.71 5.22
CA ALA A 75 0.74 -10.91 6.48
C ALA A 75 1.60 -9.71 6.91
N LEU A 76 2.29 -9.05 5.98
CA LEU A 76 3.24 -7.99 6.33
C LEU A 76 2.63 -6.60 6.25
N HIS A 77 1.82 -6.34 5.23
CA HIS A 77 1.31 -5.00 4.98
C HIS A 77 0.51 -4.40 6.16
N PRO A 78 -0.40 -5.12 6.84
CA PRO A 78 -1.16 -4.57 7.97
C PRO A 78 -0.26 -4.09 9.12
N GLY A 79 0.91 -4.73 9.30
CA GLY A 79 1.87 -4.35 10.32
C GLY A 79 2.55 -3.00 10.08
N LEU A 80 2.51 -2.45 8.86
CA LEU A 80 3.10 -1.14 8.55
C LEU A 80 2.37 0.01 9.24
N LYS A 81 1.03 -0.05 9.31
CA LYS A 81 0.23 0.94 10.03
C LYS A 81 0.63 0.99 11.50
N LEU A 82 0.70 -0.18 12.13
CA LEU A 82 1.11 -0.32 13.53
C LEU A 82 2.55 0.14 13.76
N ALA A 83 3.46 -0.16 12.83
CA ALA A 83 4.85 0.30 12.92
C ALA A 83 4.94 1.83 12.83
N TYR A 84 4.16 2.46 11.95
CA TYR A 84 4.12 3.91 11.82
C TYR A 84 3.52 4.58 13.05
N GLU A 85 2.34 4.15 13.50
CA GLU A 85 1.65 4.75 14.64
C GLU A 85 2.46 4.65 15.93
N ASN A 86 3.07 3.49 16.18
CA ASN A 86 3.75 3.23 17.45
C ASN A 86 5.23 3.64 17.47
N ARG A 87 5.90 3.70 16.31
CA ARG A 87 7.36 3.93 16.23
C ARG A 87 7.74 5.07 15.30
N GLY A 88 7.23 5.07 14.06
CA GLY A 88 7.58 6.07 13.05
C GLY A 88 7.14 7.49 13.42
N LYS A 89 5.83 7.69 13.67
CA LYS A 89 5.23 8.98 14.00
C LYS A 89 5.81 9.58 15.31
N PRO A 90 5.90 8.84 16.43
CA PRO A 90 6.48 9.39 17.66
C PRO A 90 7.94 9.83 17.50
N LYS A 91 8.74 9.06 16.75
CA LYS A 91 10.14 9.40 16.49
C LYS A 91 10.28 10.67 15.65
N PHE A 92 9.44 10.84 14.63
CA PHE A 92 9.44 12.04 13.79
C PHE A 92 9.03 13.29 14.60
N VAL A 93 7.96 13.18 15.40
CA VAL A 93 7.48 14.29 16.25
C VAL A 93 8.54 14.69 17.27
N ALA A 94 9.24 13.73 17.88
CA ALA A 94 10.32 14.03 18.82
C ALA A 94 11.50 14.79 18.18
N GLN A 95 11.76 14.56 16.89
CA GLN A 95 12.87 15.20 16.16
C GLN A 95 12.50 16.56 15.56
N HIS A 96 11.26 16.72 15.08
CA HIS A 96 10.83 17.90 14.32
C HIS A 96 9.82 18.79 15.06
N GLY A 97 9.26 18.34 16.18
CA GLY A 97 8.25 19.09 16.94
C GLY A 97 6.89 19.22 16.25
N ARG A 98 6.68 18.49 15.14
CA ARG A 98 5.42 18.46 14.37
C ARG A 98 5.19 17.08 13.78
N GLU A 99 3.98 16.84 13.30
CA GLU A 99 3.66 15.62 12.55
C GLU A 99 4.23 15.66 11.11
N PRO A 100 4.49 14.49 10.49
CA PRO A 100 4.81 14.42 9.08
C PRO A 100 3.65 15.00 8.26
N ALA A 101 3.96 15.82 7.25
CA ALA A 101 2.98 16.42 6.35
C ALA A 101 2.99 15.76 4.96
N THR A 102 4.10 15.11 4.59
CA THR A 102 4.30 14.52 3.26
C THR A 102 4.61 13.04 3.35
N ILE A 103 4.36 12.30 2.26
CA ILE A 103 4.67 10.87 2.18
C ILE A 103 6.18 10.60 2.24
N GLN A 104 6.99 11.55 1.77
CA GLN A 104 8.44 11.50 1.85
C GLN A 104 8.90 11.54 3.31
N GLU A 105 8.33 12.43 4.11
CA GLU A 105 8.62 12.53 5.55
C GLU A 105 8.19 11.26 6.30
N VAL A 106 7.04 10.67 5.95
CA VAL A 106 6.63 9.35 6.46
C VAL A 106 7.63 8.27 6.08
N GLY A 107 8.08 8.25 4.83
CA GLY A 107 9.09 7.32 4.35
C GLY A 107 10.43 7.47 5.07
N GLU A 108 10.88 8.70 5.33
CA GLU A 108 12.09 8.98 6.10
C GLU A 108 11.97 8.54 7.56
N ALA A 109 10.81 8.80 8.20
CA ALA A 109 10.52 8.36 9.56
C ALA A 109 10.53 6.83 9.69
N MET A 110 10.03 6.13 8.67
CA MET A 110 9.88 4.67 8.63
C MET A 110 11.12 3.94 8.12
N LYS A 111 12.02 4.58 7.39
CA LYS A 111 13.25 3.99 6.85
C LYS A 111 14.08 3.17 7.86
N PRO A 112 14.28 3.59 9.11
CA PRO A 112 15.03 2.81 10.10
C PRO A 112 14.22 1.68 10.75
N ASP A 113 12.91 1.56 10.50
CA ASP A 113 12.06 0.54 11.09
C ASP A 113 12.32 -0.84 10.46
N GLN A 114 12.49 -1.86 11.30
CA GLN A 114 12.81 -3.22 10.85
C GLN A 114 11.65 -3.88 10.07
N HIS A 115 10.40 -3.63 10.48
CA HIS A 115 9.23 -4.17 9.79
C HIS A 115 9.08 -3.54 8.40
N TYR A 116 9.30 -2.23 8.31
CA TYR A 116 9.34 -1.51 7.03
C TYR A 116 10.47 -2.01 6.10
N GLN A 117 11.67 -2.25 6.64
CA GLN A 117 12.79 -2.80 5.87
C GLN A 117 12.52 -4.23 5.37
N ALA A 118 11.94 -5.08 6.22
CA ALA A 118 11.56 -6.44 5.83
C ALA A 118 10.50 -6.41 4.71
N TRP A 119 9.43 -5.63 4.88
CA TRP A 119 8.40 -5.49 3.86
C TRP A 119 8.95 -4.94 2.53
N SER A 120 9.74 -3.86 2.57
CA SER A 120 10.29 -3.23 1.36
C SER A 120 11.28 -4.12 0.62
N SER A 121 12.13 -4.86 1.34
CA SER A 121 13.05 -5.84 0.73
C SER A 121 12.31 -7.00 0.08
N LEU A 122 11.30 -7.58 0.75
CA LEU A 122 10.50 -8.67 0.18
C LEU A 122 9.69 -8.20 -1.04
N LEU A 123 9.12 -7.00 -0.99
CA LEU A 123 8.42 -6.41 -2.12
C LEU A 123 9.37 -6.22 -3.32
N ARG A 124 10.58 -5.70 -3.07
CA ARG A 124 11.62 -5.57 -4.11
C ARG A 124 12.00 -6.92 -4.71
N THR A 125 12.24 -7.94 -3.88
CA THR A 125 12.57 -9.30 -4.34
C THR A 125 11.42 -9.90 -5.14
N SER A 126 10.16 -9.67 -4.74
CA SER A 126 8.99 -10.15 -5.49
C SER A 126 8.92 -9.57 -6.91
N GLN A 127 9.38 -8.34 -7.10
CA GLN A 127 9.41 -7.68 -8.40
C GLN A 127 10.55 -8.21 -9.28
N GLU A 128 11.72 -8.51 -8.70
CA GLU A 128 12.82 -9.16 -9.42
C GLU A 128 12.42 -10.55 -9.89
N MET A 129 11.74 -11.35 -9.06
CA MET A 129 11.25 -12.68 -9.45
C MET A 129 10.20 -12.64 -10.57
N MET A 130 9.53 -11.51 -10.79
CA MET A 130 8.59 -11.36 -11.90
C MET A 130 9.29 -11.22 -13.25
N TRP A 131 10.49 -10.62 -13.29
CA TRP A 131 11.22 -10.31 -14.52
C TRP A 131 12.47 -11.17 -14.75
N SER A 132 12.88 -11.94 -13.75
CA SER A 132 13.86 -13.02 -13.90
C SER A 132 13.22 -14.27 -14.48
#